data_AF-A0A3B4U136-F1
#
_entry.id   AF-A0A3B4U136-F1
#
_cell.length_a   1.000
_cell.length_b   1.000
_cell.length_c   1.000
_cell.angle_alpha   90.00
_cell.angle_beta   90.00
_cell.angle_gamma   90.00
#
_symmetry.space_group_name_H-M   'P 1'
#
loop_
_entity.id
_entity.type
_entity.pdbx_description
1 polymer ?
#
loop_
_entity_poly.entity_id
_entity_poly.type
_entity_poly.pdbx_seq_one_letter_code
_entity_poly.pdbx_strand_id
1 'polypeptide(L)'
;IGSDRDVVIHIGLDWLVTMYEKKLNGILADEMGLGKTIQTIALLAHLACNWGPHLIIVPTSVMLNWEMELKRWCPGFKILTYFGSQKERKLKRQVMSLLALDCSFLRKSWRYLILDEAQNIKNFKSQRWQSLLNFNSHRRLLLTGTPLQNSLMELWSLMHFLMPHVFQSHHNCIFIHIVNGVNIFKHLCCL
;
A
#
# COMPACT_ATOMS: atom_id res chain seq x y z
N ILE A 1 8.03 -19.65 22.28
CA ILE A 1 7.84 -18.20 22.01
C ILE A 1 7.77 -17.88 20.50
N GLY A 2 8.13 -18.80 19.58
CA GLY A 2 8.05 -18.60 18.12
C GLY A 2 6.94 -19.41 17.42
N SER A 3 5.68 -19.34 17.86
CA SER A 3 4.56 -19.98 17.15
C SER A 3 3.50 -18.96 16.72
N ASP A 4 3.07 -18.07 17.62
CA ASP A 4 1.90 -17.23 17.34
C ASP A 4 2.18 -16.12 16.33
N ARG A 5 3.38 -15.53 16.32
CA ARG A 5 3.72 -14.47 15.34
C ARG A 5 3.87 -15.00 13.93
N ASP A 6 4.48 -16.17 13.78
CA ASP A 6 4.68 -16.79 12.46
C ASP A 6 3.34 -17.24 11.87
N VAL A 7 2.42 -17.72 12.72
CA VAL A 7 1.04 -18.05 12.34
C VAL A 7 0.29 -16.81 11.84
N VAL A 8 0.36 -15.68 12.55
CA VAL A 8 -0.27 -14.42 12.10
C VAL A 8 0.28 -13.98 10.74
N ILE A 9 1.60 -14.06 10.55
CA ILE A 9 2.23 -13.68 9.28
C ILE A 9 1.77 -14.61 8.14
N HIS A 10 1.69 -15.91 8.40
CA HIS A 10 1.25 -16.89 7.39
C HIS A 10 -0.22 -16.68 7.00
N ILE A 11 -1.11 -16.55 7.98
CA ILE A 11 -2.54 -16.29 7.74
C ILE A 11 -2.73 -14.97 6.98
N GLY A 12 -2.01 -13.92 7.37
CA GLY A 12 -2.03 -12.63 6.68
C GLY A 12 -1.55 -12.73 5.24
N LEU A 13 -0.47 -13.49 4.99
CA LEU A 13 0.07 -13.71 3.66
C LEU A 13 -0.91 -14.47 2.76
N ASP A 14 -1.49 -15.57 3.22
CA ASP A 14 -2.45 -16.37 2.46
C ASP A 14 -3.68 -15.55 2.07
N TRP A 15 -4.15 -14.69 2.99
CA TRP A 15 -5.21 -13.75 2.70
C TRP A 15 -4.81 -12.73 1.63
N LEU A 16 -3.61 -12.14 1.73
CA LEU A 16 -3.11 -11.20 0.74
C LEU A 16 -2.96 -11.83 -0.65
N VAL A 17 -2.47 -13.07 -0.72
CA VAL A 17 -2.36 -13.84 -1.97
C VAL A 17 -3.75 -14.10 -2.54
N THR A 18 -4.72 -14.53 -1.73
CA THR A 18 -6.10 -14.74 -2.16
C THR A 18 -6.74 -13.45 -2.70
N MET A 19 -6.51 -12.31 -2.05
CA MET A 19 -6.98 -10.99 -2.51
C MET A 19 -6.31 -10.60 -3.83
N TYR A 20 -5.02 -10.91 -3.97
CA TYR A 20 -4.30 -10.74 -5.21
C TYR A 20 -4.91 -11.60 -6.33
N GLU A 21 -5.14 -12.89 -6.14
CA GLU A 21 -5.75 -13.76 -7.16
C GLU A 21 -7.16 -13.28 -7.56
N LYS A 22 -7.97 -12.86 -6.58
CA LYS A 22 -9.36 -12.42 -6.80
C LYS A 22 -9.53 -11.05 -7.44
N LYS A 23 -8.45 -10.37 -7.83
CA LYS A 23 -8.55 -9.02 -8.42
C LYS A 23 -9.08 -7.93 -7.49
N LEU A 24 -8.91 -8.12 -6.17
CA LEU A 24 -9.36 -7.18 -5.14
C LEU A 24 -8.23 -6.31 -4.57
N ASN A 25 -8.63 -5.18 -4.00
CA ASN A 25 -7.78 -4.29 -3.19
C ASN A 25 -7.99 -4.60 -1.69
N GLY A 26 -7.01 -4.29 -0.84
CA GLY A 26 -7.03 -4.70 0.56
C GLY A 26 -6.74 -3.58 1.55
N ILE A 27 -7.22 -3.76 2.78
CA ILE A 27 -6.82 -2.98 3.96
C ILE A 27 -6.33 -3.97 5.03
N LEU A 28 -5.07 -3.84 5.44
CA LEU A 28 -4.54 -4.50 6.62
C LEU A 28 -4.65 -3.52 7.79
N ALA A 29 -5.55 -3.83 8.73
CA ALA A 29 -5.85 -2.99 9.88
C ALA A 29 -5.35 -3.60 11.21
N ASP A 30 -4.41 -4.53 11.13
CA ASP A 30 -3.84 -5.21 12.30
C ASP A 30 -3.14 -4.22 13.25
N GLU A 31 -3.08 -4.56 14.54
CA GLU A 31 -2.35 -3.79 15.54
C GLU A 31 -0.88 -3.53 15.16
N MET A 32 -0.34 -2.43 15.69
CA MET A 32 1.07 -2.09 15.52
C MET A 32 1.95 -3.19 16.12
N GLY A 33 3.00 -3.60 15.39
CA GLY A 33 3.93 -4.64 15.85
C GLY A 33 3.61 -6.08 15.41
N LEU A 34 2.47 -6.32 14.73
CA LEU A 34 2.11 -7.63 14.16
C LEU A 34 2.87 -8.00 12.86
N GLY A 35 3.80 -7.14 12.42
CA GLY A 35 4.65 -7.45 11.25
C GLY A 35 4.00 -7.20 9.89
N LYS A 36 3.06 -6.25 9.78
CA LYS A 36 2.44 -5.83 8.49
C LYS A 36 3.47 -5.54 7.40
N THR A 37 4.59 -4.93 7.76
CA THR A 37 5.71 -4.67 6.85
C THR A 37 6.28 -5.96 6.28
N ILE A 38 6.58 -6.94 7.14
CA ILE A 38 7.12 -8.25 6.75
C ILE A 38 6.10 -9.02 5.91
N GLN A 39 4.82 -9.04 6.29
CA GLN A 39 3.75 -9.65 5.49
C GLN A 39 3.67 -9.03 4.08
N THR A 40 3.80 -7.71 3.99
CA THR A 40 3.78 -7.00 2.70
C THR A 40 5.02 -7.32 1.87
N ILE A 41 6.21 -7.38 2.48
CA ILE A 41 7.44 -7.78 1.80
C ILE A 41 7.34 -9.23 1.31
N ALA A 42 6.80 -10.13 2.14
CA ALA A 42 6.56 -11.53 1.78
C ALA A 42 5.59 -11.65 0.59
N LEU A 43 4.53 -10.83 0.54
CA LEU A 43 3.65 -10.74 -0.62
C LEU A 43 4.42 -10.30 -1.88
N LEU A 44 5.25 -9.25 -1.79
CA LEU A 44 6.05 -8.80 -2.94
C LEU A 44 7.05 -9.86 -3.41
N ALA A 45 7.64 -10.61 -2.48
CA ALA A 45 8.50 -11.75 -2.76
C ALA A 45 7.73 -12.88 -3.46
N HIS A 46 6.53 -13.21 -2.99
CA HIS A 46 5.65 -14.19 -3.64
C HIS A 46 5.29 -13.78 -5.07
N LEU A 47 5.05 -12.49 -5.30
CA LEU A 47 4.78 -11.94 -6.62
C LEU A 47 6.02 -11.84 -7.53
N ALA A 48 7.22 -12.20 -7.05
CA ALA A 48 8.45 -11.99 -7.79
C ALA A 48 8.56 -12.80 -9.08
N CYS A 49 7.90 -13.96 -9.17
CA CYS A 49 7.80 -14.73 -10.42
C CYS A 49 7.13 -13.92 -11.54
N ASN A 50 6.20 -13.03 -11.18
CA ASN A 50 5.51 -12.12 -12.09
C ASN A 50 5.84 -10.67 -11.68
N TRP A 51 7.13 -10.32 -11.72
CA TRP A 51 7.62 -9.02 -11.27
C TRP A 51 6.95 -7.86 -12.00
N GLY A 52 6.67 -6.79 -11.26
CA GLY A 52 6.19 -5.53 -11.82
C GLY A 52 6.73 -4.34 -11.04
N PRO A 53 6.55 -3.11 -11.56
CA PRO A 53 6.86 -1.92 -10.80
C PRO A 53 5.89 -1.82 -9.61
N HIS A 54 6.44 -1.86 -8.39
CA HIS A 54 5.70 -1.70 -7.14
C HIS A 54 6.05 -0.35 -6.52
N LEU A 55 5.04 0.37 -6.02
CA LEU A 55 5.21 1.65 -5.35
C LEU A 55 4.77 1.51 -3.89
N ILE A 56 5.70 1.78 -2.98
CA ILE A 56 5.45 1.83 -1.54
C ILE A 56 5.56 3.29 -1.11
N ILE A 57 4.49 3.82 -0.53
CA ILE A 57 4.44 5.15 0.04
C ILE A 57 4.42 5.00 1.55
N VAL A 58 5.43 5.56 2.20
CA VAL A 58 5.66 5.44 3.63
C VAL A 58 5.95 6.82 4.23
N PRO A 59 5.59 7.07 5.49
CA PRO A 59 6.09 8.23 6.21
C PRO A 59 7.61 8.26 6.23
N THR A 60 8.18 9.46 6.20
CA THR A 60 9.62 9.68 6.25
C THR A 60 10.30 8.96 7.43
N SER A 61 9.62 8.92 8.58
CA SER A 61 10.15 8.31 9.82
C SER A 61 10.40 6.81 9.71
N VAL A 62 9.60 6.08 8.92
CA VAL A 62 9.69 4.62 8.81
C VAL A 62 10.39 4.17 7.52
N MET A 63 10.73 5.11 6.63
CA MET A 63 11.33 4.80 5.33
C MET A 63 12.66 4.04 5.43
N LEU A 64 13.52 4.40 6.39
CA LEU A 64 14.77 3.68 6.63
C LEU A 64 14.52 2.24 7.11
N ASN A 65 13.49 2.04 7.94
CA ASN A 65 13.11 0.71 8.40
C ASN A 65 12.68 -0.18 7.23
N TRP A 66 11.83 0.34 6.34
CA TRP A 66 11.43 -0.35 5.11
C TRP A 66 12.64 -0.71 4.23
N GLU A 67 13.60 0.20 4.06
CA GLU A 67 14.80 -0.09 3.26
C GLU A 67 15.65 -1.21 3.88
N MET A 68 15.83 -1.18 5.21
CA MET A 68 16.57 -2.22 5.93
C MET A 68 15.88 -3.58 5.82
N GLU A 69 14.56 -3.64 6.04
CA GLU A 69 13.80 -4.88 5.94
C GLU A 69 13.80 -5.44 4.51
N LEU A 70 13.61 -4.60 3.49
CA LEU A 70 13.67 -5.04 2.09
C LEU A 70 15.06 -5.58 1.72
N LYS A 71 16.15 -4.93 2.14
CA LYS A 71 17.51 -5.44 1.90
C LYS A 71 17.79 -6.74 2.64
N ARG A 72 17.26 -6.87 3.86
CA ARG A 72 17.43 -8.07 4.69
C ARG A 72 16.70 -9.28 4.10
N TRP A 73 15.43 -9.12 3.72
CA TRP A 73 14.58 -10.23 3.28
C TRP A 73 14.62 -10.46 1.76
N CYS A 74 14.92 -9.43 0.97
CA CYS A 74 14.92 -9.48 -0.50
C CYS A 74 16.14 -8.71 -1.08
N PRO A 75 17.39 -9.18 -0.83
CA PRO A 75 18.59 -8.47 -1.29
C PRO A 75 18.70 -8.35 -2.82
N GLY A 76 18.02 -9.22 -3.57
CA GLY A 76 17.97 -9.16 -5.04
C GLY A 76 17.08 -8.06 -5.62
N PHE A 77 16.31 -7.35 -4.80
CA PHE A 77 15.39 -6.32 -5.29
C PHE A 77 16.11 -5.00 -5.59
N LYS A 78 15.81 -4.42 -6.75
CA LYS A 78 16.26 -3.06 -7.11
C LYS A 78 15.37 -2.04 -6.40
N ILE A 79 15.84 -1.54 -5.26
CA ILE A 79 15.11 -0.55 -4.45
C ILE A 79 15.54 0.85 -4.86
N LEU A 80 14.58 1.73 -5.11
CA LEU A 80 14.83 3.15 -5.40
C LEU A 80 14.13 4.04 -4.39
N THR A 81 14.92 4.70 -3.54
CA THR A 81 14.41 5.58 -2.48
C THR A 81 14.31 7.02 -2.95
N TYR A 82 13.08 7.54 -3.05
CA TYR A 82 12.84 8.95 -3.36
C TYR A 82 12.67 9.79 -2.08
N PHE A 83 13.81 10.16 -1.51
CA PHE A 83 13.89 11.02 -0.32
C PHE A 83 15.10 11.95 -0.42
N GLY A 84 15.02 13.11 0.26
CA GLY A 84 16.11 14.07 0.34
C GLY A 84 15.72 15.52 0.07
N SER A 85 16.71 16.40 0.19
CA SER A 85 16.62 17.82 -0.12
C SER A 85 16.17 18.06 -1.57
N GLN A 86 15.75 19.29 -1.89
CA GLN A 86 15.30 19.61 -3.24
C GLN A 86 16.43 19.39 -4.28
N LYS A 87 17.69 19.57 -3.88
CA LYS A 87 18.88 19.30 -4.70
C LYS A 87 19.05 17.80 -4.94
N GLU A 88 19.00 16.97 -3.89
CA GLU A 88 19.08 15.51 -4.01
C GLU A 88 17.92 14.94 -4.85
N ARG A 89 16.72 15.48 -4.70
CA ARG A 89 15.56 15.09 -5.53
C ARG A 89 15.69 15.49 -7.00
N LYS A 90 16.45 16.54 -7.32
CA LYS A 90 16.76 16.90 -8.72
C LYS A 90 17.76 15.91 -9.31
N LEU A 91 18.83 15.60 -8.58
CA LEU A 91 19.82 14.57 -8.96
C LEU A 91 19.17 13.19 -9.16
N LYS A 92 18.33 12.75 -8.21
CA LYS A 92 17.61 11.47 -8.34
C LYS A 92 16.68 11.43 -9.55
N ARG A 93 16.03 12.56 -9.90
CA ARG A 93 15.23 12.67 -11.13
C ARG A 93 16.09 12.56 -12.38
N GLN A 94 17.27 13.17 -12.39
CA GLN A 94 18.19 13.14 -13.51
C GLN A 94 18.80 11.73 -13.72
N VAL A 95 19.15 11.03 -12.64
CA VAL A 95 19.59 9.62 -12.71
C VAL A 95 18.43 8.73 -13.17
N MET A 96 17.21 8.97 -12.69
CA MET A 96 16.02 8.23 -13.12
C MET A 96 15.72 8.44 -14.61
N SER A 97 15.85 9.67 -15.13
CA SER A 97 15.70 9.94 -16.57
C SER A 97 16.82 9.29 -17.40
N LEU A 98 18.07 9.30 -16.91
CA LEU A 98 19.20 8.64 -17.59
C LEU A 98 19.07 7.12 -17.64
N LEU A 99 18.43 6.49 -16.64
CA LEU A 99 18.15 5.05 -16.62
C LEU A 99 16.98 4.62 -17.53
N ALA A 100 16.53 5.49 -18.44
CA ALA A 100 15.36 5.27 -19.28
C ALA A 100 14.09 4.89 -18.49
N LEU A 101 13.99 5.30 -17.20
CA LEU A 101 12.74 5.23 -16.43
C LEU A 101 11.82 6.42 -16.80
N ASP A 102 11.91 6.88 -18.05
CA ASP A 102 11.71 8.26 -18.52
C ASP A 102 10.24 8.68 -18.68
N CYS A 103 9.29 7.77 -18.54
CA CYS A 103 7.91 8.18 -18.44
C CYS A 103 7.66 8.61 -17.00
N SER A 104 7.70 9.92 -16.76
CA SER A 104 7.19 10.64 -15.56
C SER A 104 6.63 9.68 -14.51
N PHE A 105 7.26 9.56 -13.34
CA PHE A 105 6.86 8.67 -12.23
C PHE A 105 5.34 8.49 -12.03
N LEU A 106 4.55 9.53 -12.33
CA LEU A 106 3.09 9.58 -12.36
C LEU A 106 2.38 8.75 -13.47
N ARG A 107 2.97 8.59 -14.65
CA ARG A 107 2.42 7.87 -15.81
C ARG A 107 2.82 6.38 -15.87
N LYS A 108 3.71 5.92 -14.99
CA LYS A 108 4.00 4.49 -14.91
C LYS A 108 2.78 3.74 -14.40
N SER A 109 2.48 2.62 -15.06
CA SER A 109 1.44 1.71 -14.59
C SER A 109 2.02 0.81 -13.50
N TRP A 110 1.69 1.14 -12.26
CA TRP A 110 2.12 0.39 -11.09
C TRP A 110 1.32 -0.90 -10.98
N ARG A 111 1.99 -2.02 -10.69
CA ARG A 111 1.30 -3.29 -10.46
C ARG A 111 0.66 -3.33 -9.07
N TYR A 112 1.35 -2.76 -8.09
CA TYR A 112 0.90 -2.73 -6.71
C TYR A 112 1.31 -1.41 -6.06
N LEU A 113 0.35 -0.74 -5.43
CA LEU A 113 0.50 0.52 -4.72
C LEU A 113 0.20 0.28 -3.25
N ILE A 114 1.22 0.37 -2.39
CA ILE A 114 1.10 0.16 -0.94
C ILE A 114 1.19 1.52 -0.27
N LEU A 115 0.25 1.78 0.64
CA LEU A 115 0.28 2.95 1.49
C LEU A 115 0.40 2.50 2.95
N ASP A 116 1.55 2.82 3.54
CA ASP A 116 1.78 2.56 4.95
C ASP A 116 1.30 3.73 5.82
N GLU A 117 0.88 3.43 7.04
CA GLU A 117 0.31 4.41 7.98
C GLU A 117 -0.78 5.27 7.32
N ALA A 118 -1.75 4.62 6.69
CA ALA A 118 -2.79 5.27 5.88
C ALA A 118 -3.59 6.34 6.67
N GLN A 119 -3.65 6.22 8.00
CA GLN A 119 -4.25 7.22 8.88
C GLN A 119 -3.53 8.57 8.89
N ASN A 120 -2.27 8.64 8.45
CA ASN A 120 -1.56 9.92 8.28
C ASN A 120 -2.12 10.75 7.13
N ILE A 121 -2.96 10.16 6.28
CA ILE A 121 -3.52 10.83 5.11
C ILE A 121 -5.01 11.09 5.32
N LYS A 122 -5.29 12.00 6.26
CA LYS A 122 -6.66 12.41 6.63
C LYS A 122 -7.26 13.44 5.66
N ASN A 123 -6.42 14.25 5.00
CA ASN A 123 -6.90 15.41 4.24
C ASN A 123 -6.98 15.15 2.73
N PHE A 124 -8.16 14.72 2.28
CA PHE A 124 -8.48 14.46 0.87
C PHE A 124 -8.40 15.71 -0.03
N LYS A 125 -8.47 16.93 0.55
CA LYS A 125 -8.31 18.19 -0.20
C LYS A 125 -6.85 18.57 -0.44
N SER A 126 -5.91 17.85 0.17
CA SER A 126 -4.49 18.18 0.00
C SER A 126 -4.04 17.86 -1.44
N GLN A 127 -3.18 18.73 -2.00
CA GLN A 127 -2.55 18.48 -3.31
C GLN A 127 -1.76 17.15 -3.32
N ARG A 128 -1.23 16.75 -2.16
CA ARG A 128 -0.56 15.46 -1.97
C ARG A 128 -1.51 14.32 -2.26
N TRP A 129 -2.71 14.33 -1.68
CA TRP A 129 -3.72 13.31 -1.89
C TRP A 129 -4.18 13.22 -3.35
N GLN A 130 -4.48 14.35 -3.98
CA GLN A 130 -4.89 14.37 -5.38
C GLN A 130 -3.79 13.81 -6.30
N SER A 131 -2.53 14.12 -6.00
CA SER A 131 -1.39 13.55 -6.72
C SER A 131 -1.29 12.04 -6.50
N LEU A 132 -1.61 11.54 -5.31
CA LEU A 132 -1.63 10.10 -4.99
C LEU A 132 -2.73 9.34 -5.75
N LEU A 133 -3.92 9.94 -5.86
CA LEU A 133 -5.04 9.33 -6.58
C LEU A 133 -4.75 9.17 -8.09
N ASN A 134 -3.99 10.10 -8.65
CA ASN A 134 -3.64 10.14 -10.07
C ASN A 134 -2.61 9.07 -10.50
N PHE A 135 -2.01 8.34 -9.56
CA PHE A 135 -1.14 7.22 -9.93
C PHE A 135 -1.95 6.08 -10.54
N ASN A 136 -1.57 5.70 -11.76
CA ASN A 136 -2.13 4.53 -12.41
C ASN A 136 -1.61 3.26 -11.72
N SER A 137 -2.49 2.52 -11.04
CA SER A 137 -2.13 1.32 -10.29
C SER A 137 -3.18 0.24 -10.49
N HIS A 138 -2.75 -0.99 -10.75
CA HIS A 138 -3.65 -2.13 -10.89
C HIS A 138 -4.23 -2.60 -9.55
N ARG A 139 -3.46 -2.46 -8.48
CA ARG A 139 -3.81 -2.89 -7.13
C ARG A 139 -3.38 -1.88 -6.09
N ARG A 140 -4.19 -1.75 -5.05
CA ARG A 140 -3.95 -0.86 -3.91
C ARG A 140 -4.07 -1.65 -2.60
N LEU A 141 -3.10 -1.48 -1.72
CA LEU A 141 -3.07 -2.05 -0.37
C LEU A 141 -2.86 -0.92 0.63
N LEU A 142 -3.70 -0.86 1.65
CA LEU A 142 -3.59 0.10 2.75
C LEU A 142 -3.14 -0.63 4.01
N LEU A 143 -2.11 -0.10 4.68
CA LEU A 143 -1.69 -0.58 6.00
C LEU A 143 -2.06 0.50 7.02
N THR A 144 -2.79 0.10 8.06
CA THR A 144 -3.10 0.96 9.21
C THR A 144 -2.85 0.19 10.49
N GLY A 145 -2.21 0.84 11.47
CA GLY A 145 -2.00 0.29 12.81
C GLY A 145 -3.03 0.76 13.83
N THR A 146 -3.83 1.76 13.47
CA THR A 146 -4.86 2.34 14.33
C THR A 146 -6.24 1.92 13.86
N PRO A 147 -7.19 1.64 14.78
CA PRO A 147 -8.58 1.48 14.40
C PRO A 147 -9.03 2.76 13.68
N LEU A 148 -9.67 2.60 12.53
CA LEU A 148 -10.23 3.73 11.78
C LEU A 148 -11.13 4.52 12.72
N GLN A 149 -10.73 5.72 13.08
CA GLN A 149 -11.52 6.56 13.97
C GLN A 149 -12.82 6.88 13.22
N ASN A 150 -13.97 6.70 13.88
CA ASN A 150 -15.35 6.73 13.37
C ASN A 150 -15.78 7.95 12.53
N SER A 151 -14.88 8.83 12.09
CA SER A 151 -15.20 9.83 11.10
C SER A 151 -15.47 9.17 9.74
N LEU A 152 -16.72 9.25 9.29
CA LEU A 152 -17.13 8.81 7.95
C LEU A 152 -16.24 9.39 6.84
N MET A 153 -15.65 10.57 7.08
CA MET A 153 -14.70 11.20 6.17
C MET A 153 -13.37 10.44 6.02
N GLU A 154 -12.82 9.85 7.09
CA GLU A 154 -11.61 9.02 7.00
C GLU A 154 -11.90 7.70 6.27
N LEU A 155 -13.04 7.07 6.55
CA LEU A 155 -13.43 5.88 5.79
C LEU A 155 -13.63 6.22 4.31
N TRP A 156 -14.31 7.33 4.02
CA TRP A 156 -14.57 7.78 2.65
C TRP A 156 -13.27 8.10 1.89
N SER A 157 -12.27 8.71 2.53
CA SER A 157 -10.99 8.95 1.88
C SER A 157 -10.27 7.63 1.54
N LEU A 158 -10.19 6.67 2.47
CA LEU A 158 -9.56 5.38 2.21
C LEU A 158 -10.26 4.62 1.08
N MET A 159 -11.59 4.69 1.04
CA MET A 159 -12.39 4.07 -0.01
C MET A 159 -12.17 4.69 -1.38
N HIS A 160 -12.16 6.01 -1.46
CA HIS A 160 -11.84 6.72 -2.68
C HIS A 160 -10.41 6.40 -3.17
N PHE A 161 -9.48 6.16 -2.24
CA PHE A 161 -8.15 5.69 -2.59
C PHE A 161 -8.16 4.26 -3.10
N LEU A 162 -8.87 3.32 -2.48
CA LEU A 162 -8.87 1.93 -2.96
C LEU A 162 -9.52 1.80 -4.33
N MET A 163 -10.56 2.56 -4.61
CA MET A 163 -11.37 2.38 -5.82
C MET A 163 -11.67 3.71 -6.52
N PRO A 164 -10.66 4.36 -7.11
CA PRO A 164 -10.85 5.68 -7.74
C PRO A 164 -11.86 5.65 -8.90
N HIS A 165 -12.00 4.51 -9.58
CA HIS A 165 -12.90 4.34 -10.73
C HIS A 165 -14.36 4.12 -10.34
N VAL A 166 -14.64 3.49 -9.19
CA VAL A 166 -16.04 3.20 -8.80
C VAL A 166 -16.74 4.44 -8.27
N PHE A 167 -16.02 5.32 -7.57
CA PHE A 167 -16.58 6.56 -7.05
C PHE A 167 -16.72 7.69 -8.09
N GLN A 168 -16.39 7.45 -9.36
CA GLN A 168 -16.72 8.35 -10.47
C GLN A 168 -18.19 8.24 -10.91
N SER A 169 -18.91 7.19 -10.49
CA SER A 169 -20.32 6.97 -10.79
C SER A 169 -21.08 6.64 -9.50
N HIS A 170 -22.06 7.46 -9.12
CA HIS A 170 -22.70 7.47 -7.79
C HIS A 170 -23.45 6.18 -7.34
N HIS A 171 -23.36 5.04 -8.03
CA HIS A 171 -24.28 3.91 -7.82
C HIS A 171 -23.70 2.48 -7.88
N ASN A 172 -22.44 2.25 -7.50
CA ASN A 172 -21.90 0.87 -7.49
C ASN A 172 -21.44 0.41 -6.11
N CYS A 173 -22.02 -0.71 -5.68
CA CYS A 173 -21.77 -1.39 -4.42
C CYS A 173 -20.33 -1.94 -4.37
N ILE A 174 -19.64 -1.74 -3.25
CA ILE A 174 -18.24 -2.13 -3.08
C ILE A 174 -18.12 -3.19 -1.99
N PHE A 175 -17.53 -4.33 -2.32
CA PHE A 175 -17.11 -5.33 -1.32
C PHE A 175 -15.75 -4.95 -0.75
N ILE A 176 -15.72 -4.57 0.52
CA ILE A 176 -14.49 -4.34 1.30
C ILE A 176 -14.40 -5.45 2.33
N HIS A 177 -13.28 -6.16 2.34
CA HIS A 177 -12.92 -7.06 3.42
C HIS A 177 -11.91 -6.35 4.32
N ILE A 178 -12.34 -5.99 5.53
CA ILE A 178 -11.47 -5.49 6.59
C ILE A 178 -11.23 -6.66 7.54
N VAL A 179 -9.97 -7.04 7.71
CA VAL A 179 -9.58 -8.08 8.68
C VAL A 179 -8.90 -7.38 9.86
N ASN A 180 -9.46 -7.60 11.05
CA ASN A 180 -8.73 -7.49 12.32
C ASN A 180 -8.56 -8.93 12.81
N GLY A 181 -7.37 -9.30 13.27
CA GLY A 181 -6.88 -10.67 13.55
C GLY A 181 -7.72 -11.65 14.40
N VAL A 182 -9.00 -11.39 14.70
CA VAL A 182 -9.94 -12.38 15.28
C VAL A 182 -11.35 -12.30 14.65
N ASN A 183 -11.68 -11.27 13.85
CA ASN A 183 -13.02 -11.13 13.26
C ASN A 183 -12.98 -10.62 11.82
N ILE A 184 -13.58 -11.41 10.93
CA ILE A 184 -13.87 -11.03 9.55
C ILE A 184 -15.11 -10.13 9.58
N PHE A 185 -14.95 -8.81 9.50
CA PHE A 185 -16.09 -7.94 9.23
C PHE A 185 -16.51 -8.14 7.77
N LYS A 186 -17.55 -8.95 7.56
CA LYS A 186 -18.32 -8.98 6.30
C LYS A 186 -19.48 -7.99 6.44
N HIS A 187 -19.31 -6.79 5.90
CA HIS A 187 -20.34 -5.89 5.34
C HIS A 187 -19.98 -4.43 5.60
N LEU A 188 -19.78 -3.68 4.52
CA LEU A 188 -20.44 -2.38 4.41
C LEU A 188 -21.47 -2.51 3.29
N CYS A 189 -22.74 -2.63 3.66
CA CYS A 189 -23.87 -2.51 2.75
C CYS A 189 -24.19 -1.03 2.53
N CYS A 190 -24.70 -0.72 1.34
CA CYS A 190 -25.21 0.57 0.87
C CYS A 190 -25.93 1.43 1.92
N LEU A 191 -25.74 2.74 1.80
CA LEU A 191 -26.84 3.71 1.86
C LEU A 191 -26.84 4.48 0.54
#